data_AF-A0A1H9LQ77-F1
#
_entry.id   AF-A0A1H9LQ77-F1
#
_cell.length_a   1.000
_cell.length_b   1.000
_cell.length_c   1.000
_cell.angle_alpha   90.00
_cell.angle_beta   90.00
_cell.angle_gamma   90.00
#
_symmetry.space_group_name_H-M   'P 1'
#
loop_
_entity.id
_entity.type
_entity.pdbx_description
1 polymer ?
#
loop_
_entity_poly.entity_id
_entity_poly.type
_entity_poly.pdbx_seq_one_letter_code
_entity_poly.pdbx_strand_id
1 'polypeptide(L)'
;MHHIPRETLETEGTPHDEVARRMVDQLSGHVLFASAPSWDGKWLSALLRAAKLPRHALRIRDTEEARAEVARRILTRVFPPERLHIEIDDLLTLIEVRRKEGQPAHRALADAQDEHQHWMEVVAEAEAVARRAVRS
;
A
#
# COMPACT_ATOMS: atom_id res chain seq x y z
N MET A 1 15.71 4.68 11.31
CA MET A 1 15.16 5.33 12.52
C MET A 1 14.57 6.67 12.08
N HIS A 2 13.39 7.08 12.56
CA HIS A 2 12.57 8.13 11.91
C HIS A 2 13.01 9.59 12.23
N HIS A 3 14.08 9.74 13.03
CA HIS A 3 14.69 11.00 13.46
C HIS A 3 13.70 12.05 14.01
N ILE A 4 12.58 11.63 14.61
CA ILE A 4 11.65 12.55 15.28
C ILE A 4 12.01 12.64 16.76
N PRO A 5 12.50 13.79 17.25
CA PRO A 5 12.79 13.97 18.67
C PRO A 5 11.52 13.91 19.51
N ARG A 6 11.66 13.46 20.76
CA ARG A 6 10.54 13.43 21.71
C ARG A 6 9.97 14.83 21.95
N GLU A 7 10.82 15.84 22.08
CA GLU A 7 10.41 17.23 22.28
C GLU A 7 9.48 17.71 21.16
N THR A 8 9.79 17.41 19.90
CA THR A 8 8.92 17.72 18.75
C THR A 8 7.55 17.04 18.87
N LEU A 9 7.49 15.80 19.37
CA LEU A 9 6.20 15.13 19.60
C LEU A 9 5.41 15.77 20.75
N GLU A 10 6.09 16.32 21.75
CA GLU A 10 5.44 16.99 22.88
C GLU A 10 4.93 18.40 22.50
N THR A 11 5.61 19.09 21.60
CA THR A 11 5.24 20.45 21.16
C THR A 11 4.30 20.48 19.96
N GLU A 12 4.51 19.63 18.96
CA GLU A 12 3.81 19.65 17.68
C GLU A 12 2.92 18.41 17.46
N GLY A 13 3.04 17.40 18.32
CA GLY A 13 2.30 16.16 18.19
C GLY A 13 0.81 16.33 18.47
N THR A 14 0.01 15.50 17.80
CA THR A 14 -1.42 15.34 18.12
C THR A 14 -1.58 14.20 19.14
N PRO A 15 -2.48 14.33 20.14
CA PRO A 15 -2.81 13.23 21.04
C PRO A 15 -3.17 11.94 20.30
N HIS A 16 -2.64 10.82 20.76
CA HIS A 16 -2.77 9.53 20.07
C HIS A 16 -4.24 9.10 19.89
N ASP A 17 -5.11 9.41 20.84
CA ASP A 17 -6.52 9.08 20.81
C ASP A 17 -7.30 9.93 19.80
N GLU A 18 -6.93 11.20 19.63
CA GLU A 18 -7.46 12.06 18.55
C GLU A 18 -7.05 11.54 17.18
N VAL A 19 -5.77 11.17 17.01
CA VAL A 19 -5.28 10.55 15.77
C VAL A 19 -6.05 9.26 15.48
N ALA A 20 -6.21 8.39 16.47
CA ALA A 20 -6.91 7.12 16.33
C ALA A 20 -8.39 7.30 15.93
N ARG A 21 -9.09 8.24 16.58
CA ARG A 21 -10.49 8.57 16.25
C ARG A 21 -10.61 9.08 14.82
N ARG A 22 -9.74 9.99 14.40
CA ARG A 22 -9.71 10.52 13.02
C ARG A 22 -9.41 9.42 12.00
N MET A 23 -8.47 8.53 12.29
CA MET A 23 -8.16 7.40 11.42
C MET A 23 -9.36 6.48 11.25
N VAL A 24 -10.03 6.09 12.34
CA VAL A 24 -11.23 5.24 12.25
C VAL A 24 -12.33 5.92 11.44
N ASP A 25 -12.62 7.19 11.74
CA ASP A 25 -13.64 7.97 11.04
C ASP A 25 -13.40 8.03 9.51
N GLN A 26 -12.16 8.26 9.09
CA GLN A 26 -11.82 8.45 7.67
C GLN A 26 -11.54 7.15 6.92
N LEU A 27 -11.10 6.09 7.60
CA LEU A 27 -10.58 4.88 6.97
C LEU A 27 -11.49 3.65 7.16
N SER A 28 -12.48 3.70 8.06
CA SER A 28 -13.42 2.59 8.22
C SER A 28 -14.22 2.34 6.94
N GLY A 29 -14.40 1.06 6.61
CA GLY A 29 -15.05 0.63 5.37
C GLY A 29 -14.10 0.51 4.18
N HIS A 30 -12.85 0.99 4.30
CA HIS A 30 -11.82 0.82 3.27
C HIS A 30 -10.91 -0.38 3.58
N VAL A 31 -10.35 -0.96 2.53
CA VAL A 31 -9.23 -1.91 2.66
C VAL A 31 -7.94 -1.09 2.68
N LEU A 32 -7.17 -1.22 3.76
CA LEU A 32 -5.88 -0.55 3.90
C LEU A 32 -4.76 -1.49 3.46
N PHE A 33 -3.72 -0.92 2.86
CA PHE A 33 -2.56 -1.66 2.42
C PHE A 33 -1.29 -1.02 2.97
N ALA A 34 -0.31 -1.84 3.32
CA ALA A 34 1.03 -1.40 3.70
C ALA A 34 2.07 -2.44 3.25
N SER A 35 3.30 -2.01 2.98
CA SER A 35 4.39 -2.90 2.58
C SER A 35 4.98 -3.73 3.73
N ALA A 36 4.67 -3.38 4.98
CA ALA A 36 5.03 -4.17 6.16
C ALA A 36 3.80 -4.39 7.06
N PRO A 37 2.76 -5.11 6.58
CA PRO A 37 1.45 -5.17 7.25
C PRO A 37 1.53 -5.76 8.66
N SER A 38 2.51 -6.63 8.94
CA SER A 38 2.75 -7.18 10.28
C SER A 38 3.26 -6.12 11.27
N TRP A 39 4.10 -5.19 10.82
CA TRP A 39 4.66 -4.13 11.64
C TRP A 39 3.64 -3.01 11.82
N ASP A 40 3.04 -2.53 10.74
CA ASP A 40 2.02 -1.48 10.77
C ASP A 40 0.76 -1.96 11.52
N GLY A 41 0.34 -3.21 11.29
CA GLY A 41 -0.79 -3.82 11.99
C GLY A 41 -0.56 -3.96 13.50
N LYS A 42 0.68 -4.22 13.94
CA LYS A 42 1.04 -4.24 15.36
C LYS A 42 0.86 -2.86 16.00
N TRP A 43 1.38 -1.81 15.38
CA TRP A 43 1.29 -0.45 15.92
C TRP A 43 -0.11 0.14 15.82
N LEU A 44 -0.83 -0.13 14.73
CA LEU A 44 -2.24 0.21 14.60
C LEU A 44 -3.08 -0.46 15.70
N SER A 45 -2.83 -1.75 15.97
CA SER A 45 -3.49 -2.45 17.08
C SER A 45 -3.18 -1.82 18.44
N ALA A 46 -1.95 -1.33 18.65
CA ALA A 46 -1.56 -0.66 19.88
C ALA A 46 -2.25 0.70 20.02
N LEU A 47 -2.29 1.49 18.94
CA LEU A 47 -2.96 2.79 18.87
C LEU A 47 -4.46 2.67 19.18
N LEU A 48 -5.17 1.77 18.50
CA LEU A 48 -6.61 1.57 18.70
C LEU A 48 -6.92 1.10 20.12
N ARG A 49 -6.08 0.21 20.69
CA ARG A 49 -6.23 -0.23 22.08
C ARG A 49 -6.05 0.93 23.06
N ALA A 50 -5.00 1.74 22.89
CA ALA A 50 -4.74 2.89 23.76
C ALA A 50 -5.90 3.91 23.72
N ALA A 51 -6.50 4.10 22.55
CA ALA A 51 -7.66 4.96 22.35
C ALA A 51 -9.01 4.31 22.73
N LYS A 52 -9.02 3.07 23.26
CA LYS A 52 -10.24 2.29 23.61
C LYS A 52 -11.19 2.07 22.42
N LEU A 53 -10.66 1.99 21.21
CA LEU A 53 -11.40 1.72 19.97
C LEU A 53 -11.38 0.22 19.61
N PRO A 54 -12.35 -0.27 18.81
CA PRO A 54 -12.37 -1.68 18.40
C PRO A 54 -11.10 -2.05 17.62
N ARG A 55 -10.40 -3.10 18.06
CA ARG A 55 -9.13 -3.53 17.45
C ARG A 55 -9.24 -3.87 15.95
N HIS A 56 -10.43 -4.29 15.52
CA HIS A 56 -10.70 -4.69 14.14
C HIS A 56 -11.34 -3.57 13.30
N ALA A 57 -11.43 -2.34 13.83
CA ALA A 57 -12.01 -1.20 13.12
C ALA A 57 -11.24 -0.86 11.83
N LEU A 58 -9.94 -1.14 11.80
CA LEU A 58 -9.06 -0.93 10.65
C LEU A 58 -8.22 -2.20 10.44
N ARG A 59 -8.18 -2.69 9.21
CA ARG A 59 -7.41 -3.88 8.81
C ARG A 59 -6.47 -3.54 7.67
N ILE A 60 -5.24 -4.01 7.78
CA ILE A 60 -4.17 -3.78 6.81
C ILE A 60 -3.85 -5.10 6.11
N ARG A 61 -3.68 -5.04 4.79
CA ARG A 61 -3.20 -6.10 3.90
C ARG A 61 -1.87 -5.70 3.26
N ASP A 62 -1.24 -6.63 2.57
CA ASP A 62 0.03 -6.38 1.89
C ASP A 62 -0.14 -5.56 0.60
N THR A 63 0.73 -4.58 0.34
CA THR A 63 0.71 -3.82 -0.94
C THR A 63 1.09 -4.70 -2.14
N GLU A 64 1.81 -5.80 -1.96
CA GLU A 64 2.03 -6.81 -3.00
C GLU A 64 0.72 -7.44 -3.46
N GLU A 65 -0.18 -7.76 -2.53
CA GLU A 65 -1.51 -8.29 -2.85
C GLU A 65 -2.32 -7.28 -3.69
N ALA A 66 -2.31 -6.00 -3.30
CA ALA A 66 -3.02 -4.95 -4.05
C ALA A 66 -2.51 -4.80 -5.50
N ARG A 67 -1.20 -4.89 -5.69
CA ARG A 67 -0.55 -4.81 -7.02
C ARG A 67 -0.89 -6.03 -7.87
N ALA A 68 -0.81 -7.23 -7.32
CA ALA A 68 -1.20 -8.45 -8.02
C ALA A 68 -2.70 -8.48 -8.37
N GLU A 69 -3.57 -8.05 -7.46
CA GLU A 69 -5.02 -7.98 -7.68
C GLU A 69 -5.38 -7.01 -8.83
N VAL A 70 -4.76 -5.83 -8.87
CA VAL A 70 -5.06 -4.85 -9.93
C VAL A 70 -4.53 -5.29 -11.29
N ALA A 71 -3.31 -5.83 -11.35
CA ALA A 71 -2.73 -6.39 -12.57
C ALA A 71 -3.61 -7.53 -13.10
N ARG A 72 -4.00 -8.47 -12.24
CA ARG A 72 -4.92 -9.57 -12.59
C ARG A 72 -6.24 -9.06 -13.16
N ARG A 73 -6.86 -8.09 -12.50
CA ARG A 73 -8.15 -7.52 -12.94
C ARG A 73 -8.07 -6.90 -14.34
N ILE A 74 -6.93 -6.33 -14.71
CA ILE A 74 -6.72 -5.73 -16.03
C ILE A 74 -6.41 -6.82 -17.06
N LEU A 75 -5.43 -7.68 -16.77
CA LEU A 75 -4.87 -8.65 -17.71
C LEU A 75 -5.78 -9.85 -17.98
N THR A 76 -6.68 -10.21 -17.05
CA THR A 76 -7.65 -11.30 -17.25
C THR A 76 -8.60 -11.06 -18.44
N ARG A 77 -8.68 -9.83 -18.95
CA ARG A 77 -9.53 -9.48 -20.10
C ARG A 77 -8.89 -9.81 -21.44
N VAL A 78 -7.58 -10.05 -21.45
CA VAL A 78 -6.80 -10.20 -22.70
C VAL A 78 -6.01 -11.50 -22.74
N PHE A 79 -5.64 -12.08 -21.60
CA PHE A 79 -4.90 -13.33 -21.54
C PHE A 79 -5.74 -14.46 -20.96
N PRO A 80 -5.57 -15.70 -21.46
CA PRO A 80 -6.22 -16.86 -20.90
C PRO A 80 -5.56 -17.27 -19.57
N PRO A 81 -6.26 -18.02 -18.70
CA PRO A 81 -5.78 -18.36 -17.35
C PRO A 81 -4.39 -19.01 -17.31
N GLU A 82 -4.04 -19.79 -18.32
CA GLU A 82 -2.77 -20.52 -18.42
C GLU A 82 -1.58 -19.58 -18.60
N ARG A 83 -1.80 -18.39 -19.20
CA ARG A 83 -0.75 -17.37 -19.37
C ARG A 83 -0.83 -16.24 -18.35
N LEU A 84 -2.00 -16.02 -17.76
CA LEU A 84 -2.25 -14.87 -16.90
C LEU A 84 -1.26 -14.74 -15.73
N HIS A 85 -0.87 -15.85 -15.11
CA HIS A 85 0.08 -15.81 -13.99
C HIS A 85 1.48 -15.36 -14.43
N ILE A 86 1.99 -15.89 -15.55
CA ILE A 86 3.29 -15.52 -16.12
C ILE A 86 3.31 -14.03 -16.45
N GLU A 87 2.27 -13.52 -17.12
CA GLU A 87 2.22 -12.11 -17.53
C GLU A 87 2.14 -11.15 -16.33
N ILE A 88 1.49 -11.55 -15.23
CA ILE A 88 1.46 -10.77 -13.99
C ILE A 88 2.84 -10.78 -13.32
N ASP A 89 3.46 -11.95 -13.19
CA ASP A 89 4.77 -12.09 -12.52
C ASP A 89 5.86 -11.35 -13.29
N ASP A 90 5.87 -11.44 -14.62
CA ASP A 90 6.81 -10.71 -15.49
C ASP A 90 6.62 -9.20 -15.36
N LEU A 91 5.37 -8.72 -15.34
CA LEU A 91 5.04 -7.31 -15.18
C LEU A 91 5.50 -6.77 -13.83
N LEU A 92 5.17 -7.46 -12.74
CA LEU A 92 5.55 -7.04 -11.39
C LEU A 92 7.07 -7.05 -11.22
N THR A 93 7.74 -8.09 -11.74
CA THR A 93 9.21 -8.18 -11.75
C THR A 93 9.84 -7.04 -12.52
N LEU A 94 9.32 -6.71 -13.71
CA LEU A 94 9.82 -5.62 -14.54
C LEU A 94 9.72 -4.26 -13.83
N ILE A 95 8.60 -4.00 -13.14
CA ILE A 95 8.40 -2.75 -12.40
C ILE A 95 9.36 -2.69 -11.21
N GLU A 96 9.49 -3.77 -10.44
CA GLU A 96 10.42 -3.83 -9.31
C GLU A 96 11.87 -3.57 -9.74
N VAL A 97 12.30 -4.14 -10.88
CA VAL A 97 13.63 -3.89 -11.46
C VAL A 97 13.79 -2.43 -11.87
N ARG A 98 12.77 -1.80 -12.47
CA ARG A 98 12.81 -0.38 -12.87
C ARG A 98 12.86 0.57 -11.68
N ARG A 99 12.25 0.21 -10.56
CA ARG A 99 12.21 1.03 -9.34
C ARG A 99 13.46 0.96 -8.49
N LYS A 100 14.43 0.08 -8.79
CA LYS A 100 15.72 0.03 -8.08
C LYS A 100 16.53 1.31 -8.31
N GLU A 101 16.18 2.38 -7.60
CA GLU A 101 16.98 3.56 -7.27
C GLU A 101 16.14 4.55 -6.44
N GLY A 102 16.01 4.28 -5.14
CA GLY A 102 15.42 5.23 -4.18
C GLY A 102 15.40 4.66 -2.77
N GLN A 103 16.03 5.34 -1.80
CA GLN A 103 15.86 4.98 -0.39
C GLN A 103 14.51 5.50 0.10
N PRO A 104 13.78 4.75 0.95
CA PRO A 104 12.57 5.26 1.60
C PRO A 104 12.86 6.57 2.33
N ALA A 105 11.93 7.52 2.27
CA ALA A 105 12.07 8.80 2.96
C ALA A 105 12.04 8.62 4.48
N HIS A 106 11.52 7.48 4.97
CA HIS A 106 11.32 7.17 6.38
C HIS A 106 10.36 8.17 7.05
N ARG A 107 9.36 8.61 6.30
CA ARG A 107 8.30 9.53 6.70
C ARG A 107 6.97 8.96 6.22
N ALA A 108 6.03 8.76 7.14
CA ALA A 108 4.79 8.03 6.88
C ALA A 108 4.02 8.51 5.62
N LEU A 109 3.86 9.82 5.44
CA LEU A 109 3.15 10.36 4.27
C LEU A 109 3.93 10.13 2.97
N ALA A 110 5.23 10.42 2.97
CA ALA A 110 6.06 10.28 1.78
C ALA A 110 6.17 8.81 1.35
N ASP A 111 6.35 7.90 2.32
CA ASP A 111 6.40 6.47 2.08
C ASP A 111 5.04 5.95 1.57
N ALA A 112 3.91 6.42 2.12
CA ALA A 112 2.58 6.06 1.63
C ALA A 112 2.28 6.59 0.21
N GLN A 113 2.77 7.79 -0.13
CA GLN A 113 2.66 8.35 -1.48
C GLN A 113 3.49 7.56 -2.50
N ASP A 114 4.68 7.12 -2.10
CA ASP A 114 5.55 6.28 -2.92
C ASP A 114 4.91 4.90 -3.19
N GLU A 115 4.30 4.27 -2.18
CA GLU A 115 3.53 3.02 -2.35
C GLU A 115 2.32 3.22 -3.28
N HIS A 116 1.60 4.34 -3.16
CA HIS A 116 0.49 4.66 -4.07
C HIS A 116 0.99 4.87 -5.50
N GLN A 117 2.12 5.54 -5.68
CA GLN A 117 2.74 5.74 -6.99
C GLN A 117 3.14 4.40 -7.63
N HIS A 118 3.69 3.48 -6.83
CA HIS A 118 3.99 2.11 -7.29
C HIS A 118 2.74 1.40 -7.81
N TRP A 119 1.64 1.49 -7.07
CA TRP A 119 0.38 0.91 -7.50
C TRP A 119 -0.11 1.50 -8.84
N MET A 120 0.02 2.83 -9.01
CA MET A 120 -0.32 3.50 -10.27
C MET A 120 0.57 3.06 -11.45
N GLU A 121 1.85 2.80 -11.22
CA GLU A 121 2.77 2.27 -12.24
C GLU A 121 2.36 0.87 -12.70
N VAL A 122 1.95 0.00 -11.77
CA VAL A 122 1.41 -1.33 -12.08
C VAL A 122 0.15 -1.22 -12.93
N VAL A 123 -0.76 -0.31 -12.59
CA VAL A 123 -1.96 -0.04 -13.40
C VAL A 123 -1.56 0.39 -14.82
N ALA A 124 -0.66 1.38 -14.94
CA ALA A 124 -0.27 1.93 -16.22
C ALA A 124 0.40 0.91 -17.14
N GLU A 125 1.32 0.08 -16.62
CA GLU A 125 1.97 -0.96 -17.41
C GLU A 125 0.98 -2.09 -17.75
N ALA A 126 0.10 -2.49 -16.84
CA ALA A 126 -0.88 -3.55 -17.10
C ALA A 126 -1.83 -3.14 -18.23
N GLU A 127 -2.28 -1.88 -18.24
CA GLU A 127 -3.05 -1.34 -19.34
C GLU A 127 -2.25 -1.26 -20.65
N ALA A 128 -0.96 -0.91 -20.59
CA ALA A 128 -0.10 -0.87 -21.76
C ALA A 128 0.08 -2.26 -22.39
N VAL A 129 0.32 -3.28 -21.56
CA VAL A 129 0.38 -4.69 -21.96
C VAL A 129 -0.95 -5.12 -22.57
N ALA A 130 -2.08 -4.83 -21.92
CA ALA A 130 -3.40 -5.17 -22.46
C ALA A 130 -3.66 -4.52 -23.83
N ARG A 131 -3.29 -3.25 -24.01
CA ARG A 131 -3.40 -2.57 -25.31
C ARG A 131 -2.50 -3.19 -26.39
N ARG A 132 -1.31 -3.68 -26.03
CA ARG A 132 -0.40 -4.37 -26.97
C ARG A 132 -0.99 -5.72 -27.40
N ALA A 133 -1.53 -6.49 -26.45
CA ALA A 133 -2.12 -7.81 -26.70
C ALA A 133 -3.38 -7.77 -27.60
N VAL A 134 -4.18 -6.70 -27.54
CA VAL A 134 -5.34 -6.53 -28.43
C VAL A 134 -4.94 -6.17 -29.87
N ARG A 135 -3.73 -5.63 -30.06
CA ARG A 135 -3.22 -5.22 -31.38
C ARG A 135 -2.41 -6.31 -32.09
N SER A 136 -2.02 -7.36 -31.39
CA SER A 136 -1.31 -8.54 -31.93
C SER A 136 -2.30 -9.62 -32.37
#